data_AF-A0A9E0N8L2-F1
#
_entry.id   AF-A0A9E0N8L2-F1
#
_cell.length_a   1.000
_cell.length_b   1.000
_cell.length_c   1.000
_cell.angle_alpha   90.00
_cell.angle_beta   90.00
_cell.angle_gamma   90.00
#
_symmetry.space_group_name_H-M   'P 1'
#
loop_
_entity.id
_entity.type
_entity.pdbx_description
1 polymer ?
#
loop_
_entity_poly.entity_id
_entity_poly.type
_entity_poly.pdbx_seq_one_letter_code
_entity_poly.pdbx_strand_id
1 'polypeptide(L)'
;MLLHAGVDPDAAAGHTLGALCLDRGLVLEDLLRELAAAEAPLTSPWHGASVGALVDHVLVAYHAPWPALLEAARAAHASHRDVPTGGADAGRWGEVDQLLADLGADMASHMAKEERVLFPWLRVRAATAAAPIRAMLLEHGDTLRLLARLHGRLARRVAEADALDVLTRALCAHVHVENTLLFPRALDSGAR
;
A
#
# COMPACT_ATOMS: atom_id res chain seq x y z
N MET A 1 1.07 6.69 5.19
CA MET A 1 0.83 7.88 6.06
C MET A 1 -0.15 8.87 5.45
N LEU A 2 0.13 9.49 4.29
CA LEU A 2 -0.86 10.35 3.61
C LEU A 2 -2.17 9.58 3.31
N LEU A 3 -2.09 8.30 2.98
CA LEU A 3 -3.26 7.44 2.78
C LEU A 3 -4.05 7.11 4.07
N HIS A 4 -3.37 6.98 5.22
CA HIS A 4 -4.02 6.79 6.53
C HIS A 4 -4.76 8.07 6.98
N ALA A 5 -4.22 9.22 6.56
CA ALA A 5 -4.89 10.51 6.65
C ALA A 5 -6.02 10.68 5.60
N GLY A 6 -6.21 9.72 4.69
CA GLY A 6 -7.17 9.78 3.58
C GLY A 6 -6.80 10.80 2.49
N VAL A 7 -5.55 11.25 2.42
CA VAL A 7 -5.07 12.20 1.40
C VAL A 7 -4.85 11.45 0.09
N ASP A 8 -5.58 11.86 -0.95
CA ASP A 8 -5.35 11.46 -2.33
C ASP A 8 -4.01 12.07 -2.81
N PRO A 9 -3.04 11.25 -3.29
CA PRO A 9 -1.76 11.75 -3.79
C PRO A 9 -1.90 12.75 -4.94
N ASP A 10 -2.94 12.64 -5.77
CA ASP A 10 -3.16 13.55 -6.90
C ASP A 10 -3.85 14.86 -6.44
N ALA A 11 -4.62 14.84 -5.34
CA ALA A 11 -5.13 16.05 -4.70
C ALA A 11 -4.05 16.81 -3.91
N ALA A 12 -2.97 16.11 -3.51
CA ALA A 12 -1.81 16.72 -2.87
C ALA A 12 -0.91 17.48 -3.85
N ALA A 13 -1.03 17.25 -5.16
CA ALA A 13 -0.29 18.00 -6.18
C ALA A 13 -0.73 19.48 -6.19
N GLY A 14 0.05 20.34 -5.52
CA GLY A 14 -0.20 21.79 -5.43
C GLY A 14 -0.73 22.28 -4.08
N HIS A 15 -1.00 21.40 -3.12
CA HIS A 15 -1.37 21.77 -1.75
C HIS A 15 -0.21 21.55 -0.79
N THR A 16 -0.02 22.46 0.17
CA THR A 16 0.97 22.25 1.22
C THR A 16 0.48 21.16 2.18
N LEU A 17 1.41 20.41 2.78
CA LEU A 17 1.09 19.45 3.86
C LEU A 17 0.26 20.08 4.98
N GLY A 18 0.52 21.35 5.32
CA GLY A 18 -0.28 22.10 6.28
C GLY A 18 -1.73 22.33 5.83
N ALA A 19 -1.96 22.65 4.56
CA ALA A 19 -3.32 22.82 4.02
C ALA A 19 -4.10 21.48 4.03
N LEU A 20 -3.43 20.38 3.68
CA LEU A 20 -4.02 19.03 3.72
C LEU A 20 -4.35 18.58 5.15
N CYS A 21 -3.50 18.93 6.13
CA CYS A 21 -3.76 18.65 7.53
C CYS A 21 -4.98 19.43 8.04
N LEU A 22 -5.07 20.72 7.70
CA LEU A 22 -6.16 21.59 8.13
C LEU A 22 -7.52 21.10 7.60
N ASP A 23 -7.58 20.72 6.32
CA ASP A 23 -8.79 20.21 5.67
C ASP A 23 -9.30 18.90 6.29
N ARG A 24 -8.40 18.14 6.92
CA ARG A 24 -8.69 16.81 7.48
C ARG A 24 -8.69 16.76 9.00
N GLY A 25 -8.58 17.90 9.67
CA GLY A 25 -8.54 17.97 11.13
C GLY A 25 -7.32 17.27 11.74
N LEU A 26 -6.23 17.15 10.99
CA LEU A 26 -4.98 16.55 11.43
C LEU A 26 -4.07 17.62 12.02
N VAL A 27 -3.30 17.23 13.03
CA VAL A 27 -2.26 18.10 13.61
C VAL A 27 -0.99 17.94 12.78
N LEU A 28 -0.57 19.02 12.13
CA LEU A 28 0.60 19.03 11.26
C LEU A 28 1.87 18.57 12.01
N GLU A 29 2.08 19.00 13.25
CA GLU A 29 3.24 18.54 14.04
C GLU A 29 3.22 17.03 14.30
N ASP A 30 2.06 16.42 14.50
CA ASP A 30 1.95 14.98 14.73
C ASP A 30 2.23 14.22 13.43
N LEU A 31 1.70 14.70 12.29
CA LEU A 31 2.00 14.16 10.98
C LEU A 31 3.49 14.27 10.65
N LEU A 32 4.11 15.42 10.92
CA LEU A 32 5.55 15.61 10.70
C LEU A 32 6.39 14.72 11.63
N ARG A 33 5.94 14.49 12.87
CA ARG A 33 6.64 13.60 13.81
C ARG A 33 6.55 12.14 13.39
N GLU A 34 5.40 11.71 12.89
CA GLU A 34 5.22 10.37 12.33
C GLU A 34 6.01 10.20 11.02
N LEU A 35 6.05 11.21 10.14
CA LEU A 35 6.88 11.20 8.93
C LEU A 35 8.37 11.13 9.29
N ALA A 36 8.82 11.92 10.27
CA ALA A 36 10.19 11.89 10.76
C ALA A 36 10.54 10.55 11.45
N ALA A 37 9.56 9.90 12.10
CA ALA A 37 9.73 8.56 12.67
C ALA A 37 9.79 7.47 11.59
N ALA A 38 9.05 7.65 10.48
CA ALA A 38 9.17 6.81 9.28
C ALA A 38 10.48 7.04 8.51
N GLU A 39 11.07 8.24 8.62
CA GLU A 39 12.36 8.62 8.05
C GLU A 39 13.56 8.42 8.99
N ALA A 40 13.35 7.92 10.21
CA ALA A 40 14.43 7.63 11.16
C ALA A 40 15.50 6.77 10.45
N PRO A 41 16.81 7.07 10.64
CA PRO A 41 17.87 6.42 9.88
C PRO A 41 17.68 4.93 9.99
N LEU A 42 17.46 4.30 8.84
CA LEU A 42 17.31 2.88 8.68
C LEU A 42 18.63 2.22 9.15
N THR A 43 18.76 2.02 10.47
CA THR A 43 19.37 0.83 11.06
C THR A 43 18.47 -0.39 10.78
N SER A 44 17.92 -0.39 9.57
CA SER A 44 17.10 -1.43 9.04
C SER A 44 18.00 -2.64 8.89
N PRO A 45 17.56 -3.83 9.34
CA PRO A 45 18.30 -5.07 9.11
C PRO A 45 18.56 -5.33 7.61
N TRP A 46 17.91 -4.57 6.73
CA TRP A 46 18.05 -4.60 5.29
C TRP A 46 19.21 -3.75 4.74
N HIS A 47 19.91 -2.99 5.58
CA HIS A 47 21.11 -2.26 5.16
C HIS A 47 22.21 -3.25 4.74
N GLY A 48 22.52 -3.29 3.43
CA GLY A 48 23.45 -4.27 2.86
C GLY A 48 22.85 -5.64 2.51
N ALA A 49 21.53 -5.83 2.68
CA ALA A 49 20.87 -7.05 2.24
C ALA A 49 20.97 -7.22 0.70
N SER A 50 21.15 -8.47 0.26
CA SER A 50 21.16 -8.80 -1.16
C SER A 50 19.76 -8.65 -1.78
N VAL A 51 19.70 -8.51 -3.10
CA VAL A 51 18.43 -8.53 -3.86
C VAL A 51 17.63 -9.81 -3.56
N GLY A 52 18.29 -10.96 -3.49
CA GLY A 52 17.65 -12.24 -3.15
C GLY A 52 17.01 -12.22 -1.76
N ALA A 53 17.72 -11.72 -0.75
CA ALA A 53 17.20 -11.63 0.61
C ALA A 53 16.01 -10.67 0.73
N LEU A 54 16.01 -9.57 -0.04
CA LEU A 54 14.87 -8.65 -0.10
C LEU A 54 13.66 -9.27 -0.78
N VAL A 55 13.87 -10.02 -1.88
CA VAL A 55 12.78 -10.80 -2.51
C VAL A 55 12.20 -11.82 -1.52
N ASP A 56 13.06 -12.58 -0.82
CA ASP A 56 12.60 -13.56 0.19
C ASP A 56 11.78 -12.88 1.29
N HIS A 57 12.22 -11.70 1.75
CA HIS A 57 11.48 -10.92 2.72
C HIS A 57 10.11 -10.49 2.21
N VAL A 58 10.03 -9.94 0.99
CA VAL A 58 8.77 -9.48 0.40
C VAL A 58 7.75 -10.62 0.29
N LEU A 59 8.19 -11.78 -0.20
CA LEU A 59 7.36 -12.96 -0.35
C LEU A 59 6.75 -13.41 0.99
N VAL A 60 7.57 -13.48 2.04
CA VAL A 60 7.15 -13.99 3.35
C VAL A 60 6.36 -12.96 4.14
N ALA A 61 6.80 -11.70 4.15
CA ALA A 61 6.25 -10.68 5.02
C ALA A 61 5.00 -10.00 4.44
N TYR A 62 4.82 -10.00 3.12
CA TYR A 62 3.76 -9.24 2.46
C TYR A 62 2.87 -10.09 1.54
N HIS A 63 3.46 -10.89 0.63
CA HIS A 63 2.65 -11.67 -0.32
C HIS A 63 1.92 -12.84 0.35
N ALA A 64 2.63 -13.63 1.16
CA ALA A 64 2.05 -14.76 1.86
C ALA A 64 0.84 -14.40 2.76
N PRO A 65 0.88 -13.33 3.58
CA PRO A 65 -0.27 -12.93 4.40
C PRO A 65 -1.38 -12.21 3.64
N TRP A 66 -1.14 -11.72 2.41
CA TRP A 66 -2.11 -10.91 1.66
C TRP A 66 -3.53 -11.50 1.58
N PRO A 67 -3.73 -12.79 1.22
CA PRO A 67 -5.06 -13.36 1.12
C PRO A 67 -5.84 -13.28 2.45
N ALA A 68 -5.16 -13.55 3.57
CA ALA A 68 -5.78 -13.50 4.89
C ALA A 68 -6.14 -12.06 5.31
N LEU A 69 -5.26 -11.09 5.00
CA LEU A 69 -5.51 -9.67 5.27
C LEU A 69 -6.71 -9.15 4.48
N LEU A 70 -6.80 -9.50 3.20
CA LEU A 70 -7.90 -9.11 2.33
C LEU A 70 -9.23 -9.73 2.80
N GLU A 71 -9.24 -11.01 3.15
CA GLU A 71 -10.42 -11.68 3.70
C GLU A 71 -10.84 -11.09 5.04
N ALA A 72 -9.91 -10.72 5.92
CA ALA A 72 -10.22 -10.04 7.17
C ALA A 72 -10.89 -8.66 6.91
N ALA A 73 -10.39 -7.88 5.95
CA ALA A 73 -11.01 -6.61 5.57
C ALA A 73 -12.42 -6.79 4.98
N ARG A 74 -12.61 -7.81 4.14
CA ARG A 74 -13.93 -8.16 3.58
C ARG A 74 -14.92 -8.61 4.66
N ALA A 75 -14.47 -9.44 5.59
CA ALA A 75 -15.30 -9.92 6.70
C ALA A 75 -15.70 -8.78 7.64
N ALA A 76 -14.76 -7.89 7.98
CA ALA A 76 -15.05 -6.68 8.74
C ALA A 76 -16.12 -5.84 8.02
N HIS A 77 -15.93 -5.57 6.73
CA HIS A 77 -16.91 -4.82 5.93
C HIS A 77 -18.31 -5.47 5.91
N ALA A 78 -18.37 -6.79 5.67
CA ALA A 78 -19.62 -7.53 5.65
C ALA A 78 -20.36 -7.45 6.99
N SER A 79 -19.65 -7.56 8.11
CA SER A 79 -20.25 -7.49 9.46
C SER A 79 -20.91 -6.15 9.78
N HIS A 80 -20.53 -5.08 9.08
CA HIS A 80 -21.10 -3.74 9.24
C HIS A 80 -22.28 -3.44 8.32
N ARG A 81 -22.41 -4.17 7.20
CA ARG A 81 -23.56 -4.07 6.29
C ARG A 81 -24.88 -4.50 6.93
N ASP A 82 -24.81 -5.48 7.83
CA ASP A 82 -26.00 -6.06 8.46
C ASP A 82 -26.62 -5.13 9.54
N VAL A 83 -26.02 -3.97 9.79
CA VAL A 83 -26.60 -2.93 10.66
C VAL A 83 -27.61 -2.11 9.85
N PRO A 84 -28.89 -2.02 10.26
CA PRO A 84 -29.90 -1.24 9.56
C PRO A 84 -29.46 0.22 9.45
N THR A 85 -29.16 0.65 8.23
CA THR A 85 -28.75 2.01 7.90
C THR A 85 -29.67 2.55 6.80
N GLY A 86 -29.91 3.87 6.78
CA GLY A 86 -30.86 4.48 5.84
C GLY A 86 -30.44 4.33 4.37
N GLY A 87 -31.32 4.63 3.41
CA GLY A 87 -31.08 4.38 1.98
C GLY A 87 -29.82 5.01 1.36
N ALA A 88 -29.27 6.06 1.96
CA ALA A 88 -28.00 6.66 1.53
C ALA A 88 -26.77 5.79 1.86
N ASP A 89 -26.86 4.89 2.85
CA ASP A 89 -25.79 3.96 3.21
C ASP A 89 -25.72 2.78 2.24
N ALA A 90 -26.86 2.30 1.69
CA ALA A 90 -26.95 1.21 0.71
C ALA A 90 -26.02 1.39 -0.51
N GLY A 91 -26.02 2.58 -1.11
CA GLY A 91 -25.16 2.90 -2.27
C GLY A 91 -23.66 2.98 -1.92
N ARG A 92 -23.32 3.31 -0.67
CA ARG A 92 -21.92 3.38 -0.20
C ARG A 92 -21.34 1.99 0.06
N TRP A 93 -22.13 1.05 0.58
CA TRP A 93 -21.71 -0.34 0.79
C TRP A 93 -21.32 -1.02 -0.53
N GLY A 94 -22.12 -0.82 -1.59
CA GLY A 94 -21.82 -1.37 -2.91
C GLY A 94 -20.55 -0.79 -3.55
N GLU A 95 -20.19 0.46 -3.25
CA GLU A 95 -18.94 1.03 -3.71
C GLU A 95 -17.73 0.47 -2.96
N VAL A 96 -17.82 0.28 -1.65
CA VAL A 96 -16.73 -0.34 -0.86
C VAL A 96 -16.49 -1.79 -1.30
N ASP A 97 -17.56 -2.54 -1.57
CA ASP A 97 -17.45 -3.89 -2.18
C ASP A 97 -16.63 -3.87 -3.46
N GLN A 98 -16.98 -2.96 -4.38
CA GLN A 98 -16.30 -2.86 -5.65
C GLN A 98 -14.82 -2.51 -5.45
N LEU A 99 -14.52 -1.56 -4.56
CA LEU A 99 -13.14 -1.16 -4.26
C LEU A 99 -12.31 -2.31 -3.65
N LEU A 100 -12.89 -3.11 -2.75
CA LEU A 100 -12.22 -4.29 -2.17
C LEU A 100 -12.07 -5.43 -3.19
N ALA A 101 -13.01 -5.57 -4.13
CA ALA A 101 -12.92 -6.53 -5.23
C ALA A 101 -11.80 -6.13 -6.20
N ASP A 102 -11.77 -4.87 -6.62
CA ASP A 102 -10.75 -4.31 -7.52
C ASP A 102 -9.36 -4.44 -6.88
N LEU A 103 -9.21 -4.04 -5.61
CA LEU A 103 -7.93 -4.13 -4.89
C LEU A 103 -7.42 -5.58 -4.83
N GLY A 104 -8.33 -6.52 -4.58
CA GLY A 104 -8.00 -7.94 -4.55
C GLY A 104 -7.54 -8.48 -5.90
N ALA A 105 -8.24 -8.10 -6.98
CA ALA A 105 -7.91 -8.54 -8.33
C ALA A 105 -6.59 -7.94 -8.83
N ASP A 106 -6.40 -6.64 -8.63
CA ASP A 106 -5.20 -5.92 -9.04
C ASP A 106 -3.97 -6.44 -8.32
N MET A 107 -4.03 -6.60 -7.00
CA MET A 107 -2.90 -7.13 -6.21
C MET A 107 -2.59 -8.60 -6.52
N ALA A 108 -3.61 -9.43 -6.78
CA ALA A 108 -3.37 -10.81 -7.20
C ALA A 108 -2.64 -10.88 -8.55
N SER A 109 -3.05 -10.04 -9.51
CA SER A 109 -2.39 -9.92 -10.82
C SER A 109 -0.96 -9.37 -10.69
N HIS A 110 -0.79 -8.31 -9.89
CA HIS A 110 0.47 -7.66 -9.59
C HIS A 110 1.49 -8.63 -8.98
N MET A 111 1.18 -9.23 -7.84
CA MET A 111 2.07 -10.17 -7.16
C MET A 111 2.39 -11.40 -8.02
N ALA A 112 1.45 -11.86 -8.86
CA ALA A 112 1.71 -12.96 -9.79
C ALA A 112 2.75 -12.58 -10.87
N LYS A 113 2.75 -11.34 -11.37
CA LYS A 113 3.79 -10.83 -12.28
C LYS A 113 5.14 -10.78 -11.56
N GLU A 114 5.15 -10.36 -10.32
CA GLU A 114 6.37 -10.30 -9.53
C GLU A 114 6.94 -11.69 -9.25
N GLU A 115 6.15 -12.58 -8.64
CA GLU A 115 6.54 -13.92 -8.24
C GLU A 115 6.98 -14.81 -9.41
N ARG A 116 6.26 -14.73 -10.54
CA ARG A 116 6.50 -15.63 -11.67
C ARG A 116 7.53 -15.10 -12.66
N VAL A 117 7.72 -13.78 -12.71
CA VAL A 117 8.55 -13.14 -13.74
C VAL A 117 9.60 -12.24 -13.12
N LEU A 118 9.20 -11.17 -12.43
CA LEU A 118 10.15 -10.14 -12.01
C LEU A 118 11.14 -10.68 -10.98
N PHE A 119 10.70 -11.29 -9.89
CA PHE A 119 11.56 -11.78 -8.82
C PHE A 119 12.54 -12.87 -9.27
N PRO A 120 12.12 -13.90 -10.05
CA PRO A 120 13.06 -14.82 -10.67
C PRO A 120 14.09 -14.11 -11.55
N TRP A 121 13.66 -13.11 -12.33
CA TRP A 121 14.57 -12.30 -13.14
C TRP A 121 15.56 -11.54 -12.27
N LEU A 122 15.10 -10.83 -11.23
CA LEU A 122 15.94 -10.03 -10.34
C LEU A 122 17.03 -10.88 -9.67
N ARG A 123 16.76 -12.14 -9.35
CA ARG A 123 17.77 -13.05 -8.77
C ARG A 123 18.92 -13.39 -9.72
N VAL A 124 18.69 -13.39 -11.03
CA VAL A 124 19.67 -13.83 -12.04
C VAL A 124 20.28 -12.65 -12.81
N ARG A 125 19.48 -11.62 -13.12
CA ARG A 125 19.84 -10.53 -14.04
C ARG A 125 19.22 -9.19 -13.61
N ALA A 126 19.39 -8.82 -12.34
CA ALA A 126 18.83 -7.60 -11.74
C ALA A 126 19.03 -6.33 -12.59
N ALA A 127 20.22 -6.19 -13.18
CA ALA A 127 20.67 -5.07 -14.00
C ALA A 127 19.73 -4.68 -15.16
N THR A 128 19.04 -5.65 -15.75
CA THR A 128 18.27 -5.44 -17.00
C THR A 128 16.78 -5.24 -16.74
N ALA A 129 16.36 -5.16 -15.48
CA ALA A 129 14.96 -5.13 -15.09
C ALA A 129 14.33 -3.72 -15.07
N ALA A 130 15.00 -2.70 -15.63
CA ALA A 130 14.51 -1.32 -15.59
C ALA A 130 13.11 -1.14 -16.19
N ALA A 131 12.81 -1.80 -17.31
CA ALA A 131 11.49 -1.72 -17.93
C ALA A 131 10.38 -2.38 -17.08
N PRO A 132 10.50 -3.66 -16.65
CA PRO A 132 9.48 -4.26 -15.81
C PRO A 132 9.35 -3.61 -14.42
N ILE A 133 10.44 -3.11 -13.83
CA ILE A 133 10.39 -2.32 -12.59
C ILE A 133 9.53 -1.06 -12.76
N ARG A 134 9.69 -0.32 -13.87
CA ARG A 134 8.84 0.87 -14.14
C ARG A 134 7.36 0.52 -14.25
N ALA A 135 7.01 -0.65 -14.79
CA ALA A 135 5.64 -1.10 -14.84
C ALA A 135 5.08 -1.35 -13.42
N MET A 136 5.85 -2.02 -12.55
CA MET A 136 5.42 -2.26 -11.16
C MET A 136 5.26 -0.95 -10.38
N LEU A 137 6.16 0.03 -10.58
CA LEU A 137 6.05 1.35 -9.96
C LEU A 137 4.76 2.10 -10.35
N LEU A 138 4.29 1.95 -11.58
CA LEU A 138 3.01 2.52 -12.01
C LEU A 138 1.83 1.84 -11.31
N GLU A 139 1.83 0.51 -11.28
CA GLU A 139 0.81 -0.29 -10.61
C GLU A 139 0.75 -0.03 -9.09
N HIS A 140 1.90 0.25 -8.46
CA HIS A 140 1.95 0.71 -7.07
C HIS A 140 1.21 2.04 -6.89
N GLY A 141 1.41 2.99 -7.81
CA GLY A 141 0.68 4.26 -7.79
C GLY A 141 -0.84 4.07 -7.87
N ASP A 142 -1.29 3.20 -8.78
CA ASP A 142 -2.72 2.87 -8.93
C ASP A 142 -3.30 2.21 -7.68
N THR A 143 -2.57 1.23 -7.13
CA THR A 143 -2.95 0.51 -5.90
C THR A 143 -3.08 1.46 -4.71
N LEU A 144 -2.13 2.37 -4.54
CA LEU A 144 -2.13 3.35 -3.45
C LEU A 144 -3.31 4.34 -3.59
N ARG A 145 -3.68 4.76 -4.80
CA ARG A 145 -4.88 5.58 -5.04
C ARG A 145 -6.16 4.84 -4.69
N LEU A 146 -6.26 3.56 -5.05
CA LEU A 146 -7.41 2.73 -4.73
C LEU A 146 -7.59 2.59 -3.20
N LEU A 147 -6.49 2.36 -2.47
CA LEU A 147 -6.48 2.37 -1.02
C LEU A 147 -6.93 3.72 -0.44
N ALA A 148 -6.49 4.85 -1.00
CA ALA A 148 -6.91 6.19 -0.56
C ALA A 148 -8.43 6.35 -0.64
N ARG A 149 -9.01 5.93 -1.77
CA ARG A 149 -10.45 6.00 -2.01
C ARG A 149 -11.22 5.11 -1.04
N LEU A 150 -10.72 3.89 -0.80
CA LEU A 150 -11.30 2.95 0.16
C LEU A 150 -11.33 3.56 1.59
N HIS A 151 -10.21 4.13 2.03
CA HIS A 151 -10.13 4.87 3.31
C HIS A 151 -11.11 6.03 3.39
N GLY A 152 -11.19 6.85 2.34
CA GLY A 152 -12.11 7.98 2.28
C GLY A 152 -13.58 7.57 2.42
N ARG A 153 -13.94 6.34 2.04
CA ARG A 153 -15.31 5.82 2.20
C ARG A 153 -15.57 5.21 3.58
N LEU A 154 -14.52 4.76 4.27
CA LEU A 154 -14.62 4.02 5.53
C LEU A 154 -14.27 4.86 6.78
N ALA A 155 -13.75 6.08 6.62
CA ALA A 155 -13.30 6.99 7.68
C ALA A 155 -14.31 7.36 8.80
N ARG A 156 -15.52 6.80 8.80
CA ARG A 156 -16.58 7.05 9.81
C ARG A 156 -17.02 5.81 10.60
N ARG A 157 -16.39 4.63 10.40
CA ARG A 157 -16.83 3.35 10.98
C ARG A 157 -15.66 2.68 11.73
N VAL A 158 -15.66 2.81 13.06
CA VAL A 158 -14.53 2.47 13.95
C VAL A 158 -14.04 1.02 13.84
N ALA A 159 -14.92 0.04 13.63
CA ALA A 159 -14.51 -1.38 13.58
C ALA A 159 -14.13 -1.88 12.15
N GLU A 160 -14.55 -1.18 11.09
CA GLU A 160 -13.98 -1.41 9.74
C GLU A 160 -12.55 -0.86 9.65
N ALA A 161 -12.25 0.17 10.44
CA ALA A 161 -10.94 0.82 10.47
C ALA A 161 -9.83 -0.15 10.85
N ASP A 162 -9.99 -0.99 11.89
CA ASP A 162 -8.88 -1.83 12.38
C ASP A 162 -8.37 -2.84 11.32
N ALA A 163 -9.27 -3.61 10.69
CA ALA A 163 -8.88 -4.60 9.69
C ALA A 163 -8.36 -3.95 8.40
N LEU A 164 -9.01 -2.88 7.95
CA LEU A 164 -8.57 -2.10 6.80
C LEU A 164 -7.22 -1.43 7.05
N ASP A 165 -6.99 -0.94 8.27
CA ASP A 165 -5.77 -0.28 8.68
C ASP A 165 -4.60 -1.26 8.67
N VAL A 166 -4.82 -2.49 9.17
CA VAL A 166 -3.80 -3.55 9.10
C VAL A 166 -3.46 -3.86 7.63
N LEU A 167 -4.46 -4.09 6.78
CA LEU A 167 -4.26 -4.32 5.33
C LEU A 167 -3.48 -3.16 4.69
N THR A 168 -3.87 -1.93 5.00
CA THR A 168 -3.28 -0.71 4.44
C THR A 168 -1.83 -0.53 4.87
N ARG A 169 -1.53 -0.74 6.16
CA ARG A 169 -0.16 -0.67 6.68
C ARG A 169 0.71 -1.73 6.03
N ALA A 170 0.20 -2.96 5.89
CA ALA A 170 0.94 -4.04 5.23
C ALA A 170 1.26 -3.69 3.77
N LEU A 171 0.27 -3.21 3.01
CA LEU A 171 0.47 -2.86 1.60
C LEU A 171 1.36 -1.62 1.41
N CYS A 172 1.24 -0.61 2.26
CA CYS A 172 2.17 0.53 2.25
C CYS A 172 3.61 0.11 2.60
N ALA A 173 3.79 -0.79 3.56
CA ALA A 173 5.11 -1.30 3.93
C ALA A 173 5.72 -2.15 2.80
N HIS A 174 4.91 -3.00 2.16
CA HIS A 174 5.27 -3.78 0.96
C HIS A 174 5.80 -2.86 -0.14
N VAL A 175 4.97 -1.93 -0.62
CA VAL A 175 5.31 -1.00 -1.70
C VAL A 175 6.53 -0.15 -1.33
N HIS A 176 6.66 0.25 -0.07
CA HIS A 176 7.83 1.00 0.39
C HIS A 176 9.11 0.17 0.26
N VAL A 177 9.14 -1.06 0.80
CA VAL A 177 10.32 -1.93 0.71
C VAL A 177 10.73 -2.14 -0.74
N GLU A 178 9.77 -2.32 -1.65
CA GLU A 178 10.08 -2.51 -3.05
C GLU A 178 10.63 -1.24 -3.71
N ASN A 179 9.94 -0.12 -3.55
CA ASN A 179 10.28 1.14 -4.20
C ASN A 179 11.58 1.74 -3.68
N THR A 180 11.89 1.59 -2.39
CA THR A 180 13.01 2.28 -1.74
C THR A 180 14.22 1.38 -1.51
N LEU A 181 14.03 0.05 -1.45
CA LEU A 181 15.10 -0.89 -1.16
C LEU A 181 15.32 -1.89 -2.30
N LEU A 182 14.31 -2.69 -2.68
CA LEU A 182 14.51 -3.79 -3.63
C LEU A 182 14.84 -3.29 -5.04
N PHE A 183 13.99 -2.42 -5.60
CA PHE A 183 14.14 -1.98 -6.99
C PHE A 183 15.37 -1.10 -7.22
N PRO A 184 15.67 -0.08 -6.38
CA PRO A 184 16.90 0.69 -6.54
C PRO A 184 18.14 -0.20 -6.48
N ARG A 185 18.18 -1.13 -5.52
CA ARG A 185 19.32 -2.04 -5.36
C ARG A 185 19.48 -3.02 -6.52
N ALA A 186 18.37 -3.47 -7.10
CA ALA A 186 18.40 -4.31 -8.29
C ALA A 186 19.01 -3.57 -9.50
N LEU A 187 18.68 -2.29 -9.66
CA LEU A 187 19.22 -1.45 -10.74
C LEU A 187 20.70 -1.11 -10.52
N ASP A 188 21.08 -0.76 -9.29
CA ASP A 188 22.47 -0.42 -8.93
C ASP A 188 23.42 -1.62 -9.03
N SER A 189 22.93 -2.83 -8.77
CA SER A 189 23.71 -4.07 -8.93
C SER A 189 24.11 -4.34 -10.39
N GLY A 190 23.50 -3.63 -11.34
CA GLY A 190 23.81 -3.71 -12.77
C GLY A 190 24.74 -2.65 -13.34
N ALA A 191 25.08 -1.63 -12.54
CA ALA A 191 25.91 -0.51 -12.97
C ALA A 191 27.43 -0.76 -12.76
N ARG A 192 27.85 -2.01 -12.54
CA ARG A 192 29.24 -2.42 -12.33
C ARG A 192 29.72 -3.36 -13.43
#